data_AF-A0A935DMA9-F1
#
_entry.id   AF-A0A935DMA9-F1
#
_cell.length_a   1.000
_cell.length_b   1.000
_cell.length_c   1.000
_cell.angle_alpha   90.00
_cell.angle_beta   90.00
_cell.angle_gamma   90.00
#
_symmetry.space_group_name_H-M   'P 1'
#
loop_
_entity.id
_entity.type
_entity.pdbx_description
1 polymer ?
#
loop_
_entity_poly.entity_id
_entity_poly.type
_entity_poly.pdbx_seq_one_letter_code
_entity_poly.pdbx_strand_id
1 'polypeptide(L)'
;MGFQSPTNGIFRVLAQYLRITPEPDRCQIATTVVAAAYRGTYDPGGHGEVGATVTIDPPLPAAAGPVYFRYLSPSAIVPARELTETSLDGGVLFLNVPAGDYVLSAHKAGVRFNPVAIRCRAGMLVNASPPWGLQAQ
;
A
#
# COMPACT_ATOMS: atom_id res chain seq x y z
N MET A 1 1.07 -1.57 -15.54
CA MET A 1 0.07 -2.34 -14.74
C MET A 1 -0.13 -1.56 -13.47
N GLY A 2 -1.34 -1.07 -13.19
CA GLY A 2 -1.61 -0.36 -11.94
C GLY A 2 -1.83 -1.36 -10.82
N PHE A 3 -1.11 -1.23 -9.71
CA PHE A 3 -1.38 -1.97 -8.47
C PHE A 3 -2.71 -1.57 -7.80
N GLN A 4 -3.48 -0.68 -8.44
CA GLN A 4 -4.81 -0.23 -8.02
C GLN A 4 -5.87 -1.34 -8.08
N SER A 5 -5.57 -2.53 -8.60
CA SER A 5 -6.42 -3.73 -8.49
C SER A 5 -5.58 -5.00 -8.63
N PRO A 6 -4.87 -5.44 -7.58
CA PRO A 6 -4.11 -6.67 -7.64
C PRO A 6 -5.08 -7.85 -7.61
N THR A 7 -5.04 -8.69 -8.63
CA THR A 7 -5.69 -10.01 -8.58
C THR A 7 -4.91 -10.94 -7.65
N ASN A 8 -5.55 -11.99 -7.13
CA ASN A 8 -4.86 -13.01 -6.31
C ASN A 8 -3.61 -13.61 -7.00
N GLY A 9 -3.57 -13.61 -8.34
CA GLY A 9 -2.40 -14.03 -9.12
C GLY A 9 -1.21 -13.08 -9.00
N ILE A 10 -1.45 -11.76 -9.06
CA ILE A 10 -0.42 -10.73 -8.84
C ILE A 10 0.12 -10.84 -7.41
N PHE A 11 -0.76 -11.06 -6.44
CA PHE A 11 -0.34 -11.24 -5.06
C PHE A 11 0.56 -12.48 -4.85
N ARG A 12 0.27 -13.63 -5.50
CA ARG A 12 1.16 -14.81 -5.43
C ARG A 12 2.55 -14.54 -5.98
N VAL A 13 2.64 -13.83 -7.10
CA VAL A 13 3.94 -13.45 -7.70
C VAL A 13 4.70 -12.50 -6.77
N LEU A 14 4.01 -11.55 -6.14
CA LEU A 14 4.60 -10.64 -5.16
C LEU A 14 5.02 -11.37 -3.88
N ALA A 15 4.23 -12.32 -3.40
CA ALA A 15 4.55 -13.15 -2.24
C ALA A 15 5.83 -13.97 -2.50
N GLN A 16 5.96 -14.56 -3.70
CA GLN A 16 7.18 -15.26 -4.10
C GLN A 16 8.39 -14.32 -4.18
N TYR A 17 8.21 -13.12 -4.75
CA TYR A 17 9.26 -12.10 -4.84
C TYR A 17 9.70 -11.59 -3.45
N LEU A 18 8.74 -11.38 -2.55
CA LEU A 18 8.97 -10.93 -1.17
C LEU A 18 9.36 -12.05 -0.21
N ARG A 19 9.43 -13.30 -0.71
CA ARG A 19 9.73 -14.53 0.04
C ARG A 19 8.78 -14.75 1.23
N ILE A 20 7.49 -14.55 0.99
CA ILE A 20 6.43 -14.72 1.99
C ILE A 20 5.58 -15.90 1.58
N THR A 21 5.24 -16.75 2.54
CA THR A 21 4.17 -17.74 2.40
C THR A 21 2.88 -17.11 2.94
N PRO A 22 1.89 -16.80 2.09
CA PRO A 22 0.61 -16.27 2.56
C PRO A 22 -0.08 -17.28 3.46
N GLU A 23 -0.41 -16.87 4.67
CA GLU A 23 -1.13 -17.69 5.63
C GLU A 23 -2.64 -17.64 5.34
N PRO A 24 -3.36 -18.78 5.35
CA PRO A 24 -4.77 -18.84 4.96
C PRO A 24 -5.72 -18.12 5.92
N ASP A 25 -5.33 -17.93 7.18
CA ASP A 25 -6.06 -17.22 8.23
C ASP A 25 -5.70 -15.72 8.31
N ARG A 26 -4.72 -15.28 7.53
CA ARG A 26 -4.28 -13.88 7.46
C ARG A 26 -4.83 -13.18 6.23
N CYS A 27 -4.84 -11.85 6.25
CA CYS A 27 -5.09 -11.04 5.08
C CYS A 27 -3.84 -10.28 4.65
N GLN A 28 -3.96 -9.59 3.53
CA GLN A 28 -2.93 -8.73 2.98
C GLN A 28 -3.59 -7.36 2.80
N ILE A 29 -2.92 -6.29 3.22
CA ILE A 29 -3.47 -4.94 3.12
C ILE A 29 -2.60 -4.12 2.19
N ALA A 30 -3.16 -3.69 1.07
CA ALA A 30 -2.56 -2.74 0.16
C ALA A 30 -3.24 -1.37 0.32
N THR A 31 -2.47 -0.30 0.19
CA THR A 31 -2.98 1.07 0.10
C THR A 31 -2.11 1.89 -0.83
N THR A 32 -2.64 3.03 -1.29
CA THR A 32 -1.85 4.06 -1.96
C THR A 32 -1.90 5.35 -1.14
N VAL A 33 -0.74 5.98 -0.93
CA VAL A 33 -0.67 7.38 -0.46
C VAL A 33 -0.78 8.28 -1.67
N VAL A 34 -1.89 8.98 -1.82
CA VAL A 34 -2.27 9.73 -3.02
C VAL A 34 -1.82 11.18 -2.88
N ALA A 35 -1.12 11.69 -3.90
CA ALA A 35 -0.72 13.09 -3.93
C ALA A 35 -1.93 14.02 -4.08
N ALA A 36 -1.87 15.20 -3.46
CA ALA A 36 -2.97 16.18 -3.52
C ALA A 36 -3.24 16.70 -4.94
N ALA A 37 -2.21 16.67 -5.79
CA ALA A 37 -2.31 17.06 -7.20
C ALA A 37 -3.01 16.01 -8.09
N TYR A 38 -3.27 14.79 -7.59
CA TYR A 38 -3.84 13.70 -8.37
C TYR A 38 -5.23 14.05 -8.91
N ARG A 39 -5.36 14.15 -10.24
CA ARG A 39 -6.63 14.49 -10.92
C ARG A 39 -7.37 13.30 -11.53
N GLY A 40 -6.99 12.07 -11.18
CA GLY A 40 -7.63 10.83 -11.67
C GLY A 40 -6.71 9.94 -12.50
N THR A 41 -7.25 8.83 -12.99
CA THR A 41 -6.52 7.70 -13.59
C THR A 41 -5.72 8.01 -14.85
N TYR A 42 -5.88 9.20 -15.43
CA TYR A 42 -5.22 9.65 -16.66
C TYR A 42 -4.16 10.75 -16.45
N ASP A 43 -3.81 11.05 -15.19
CA ASP A 43 -2.72 11.99 -14.89
C ASP A 43 -1.37 11.36 -15.32
N PRO A 44 -0.59 12.00 -16.21
CA PRO A 44 0.71 11.50 -16.64
C PRO A 44 1.78 11.56 -15.53
N GLY A 45 1.51 12.26 -14.41
CA GLY A 45 2.34 12.23 -13.21
C GLY A 45 2.08 10.98 -12.37
N GLY A 46 3.12 10.48 -11.69
CA GLY A 46 2.98 9.43 -10.68
C GLY A 46 1.87 9.78 -9.69
N HIS A 47 1.03 8.79 -9.35
CA HIS A 47 -0.17 9.00 -8.54
C HIS A 47 0.15 9.16 -7.04
N GLY A 48 1.36 8.79 -6.64
CA GLY A 48 1.80 8.71 -5.26
C GLY A 48 2.35 10.01 -4.70
N GLU A 49 2.06 10.26 -3.43
CA GLU A 49 2.77 11.28 -2.65
C GLU A 49 4.16 10.76 -2.30
N VAL A 50 5.23 11.30 -2.89
CA VAL A 50 6.61 10.87 -2.64
C VAL A 50 7.08 11.27 -1.24
N GLY A 51 7.79 10.39 -0.54
CA GLY A 51 8.41 10.70 0.76
C GLY A 51 7.45 10.71 1.93
N ALA A 52 6.31 10.02 1.81
CA ALA A 52 5.39 9.79 2.91
C ALA A 52 5.69 8.44 3.58
N THR A 53 5.45 8.36 4.89
CA THR A 53 5.49 7.10 5.64
C THR A 53 4.07 6.69 6.05
N VAL A 54 3.85 5.40 6.31
CA VAL A 54 2.52 4.89 6.72
C VAL A 54 2.63 4.09 8.00
N THR A 55 1.72 4.36 8.94
CA THR A 55 1.51 3.58 10.16
C THR A 55 0.17 2.84 10.09
N ILE A 56 0.09 1.73 10.82
CA ILE A 56 -1.13 0.93 11.00
C ILE A 56 -1.43 0.79 12.50
N ASP A 57 -2.71 0.92 12.86
CA ASP A 57 -3.23 0.69 14.20
C ASP A 57 -4.35 -0.36 14.17
N PRO A 58 -4.34 -1.42 14.99
CA PRO A 58 -3.25 -1.79 15.92
C PRO A 58 -1.92 -2.07 15.21
N PRO A 59 -0.77 -1.82 15.88
CA PRO A 59 0.54 -1.98 15.27
C PRO A 59 0.86 -3.45 14.97
N LEU A 60 1.52 -3.66 13.84
CA LEU A 60 1.96 -4.99 13.39
C LEU A 60 3.45 -5.20 13.65
N PRO A 61 3.93 -6.46 13.71
CA PRO A 61 5.36 -6.75 13.71
C PRO A 61 6.03 -6.17 12.45
N ALA A 62 7.26 -5.66 12.56
CA ALA A 62 7.97 -5.04 11.44
C ALA A 62 8.12 -5.95 10.21
N ALA A 63 8.13 -7.28 10.40
CA ALA A 63 8.17 -8.25 9.30
C ALA A 63 6.94 -8.17 8.38
N ALA A 64 5.80 -7.73 8.91
CA ALA A 64 4.52 -7.55 8.23
C ALA A 64 4.43 -6.21 7.47
N GLY A 65 5.44 -5.34 7.53
CA GLY A 65 5.48 -4.06 6.82
C GLY A 65 5.54 -2.84 7.75
N PRO A 66 5.40 -1.62 7.18
CA PRO A 66 5.05 -1.34 5.79
C PRO A 66 6.15 -1.75 4.79
N VAL A 67 5.73 -2.27 3.64
CA VAL A 67 6.61 -2.47 2.46
C VAL A 67 6.20 -1.47 1.39
N TYR A 68 7.14 -0.62 0.98
CA TYR A 68 6.88 0.39 -0.06
C TYR A 68 7.22 -0.14 -1.44
N PHE A 69 6.62 0.46 -2.46
CA PHE A 69 6.88 0.11 -3.85
C PHE A 69 7.90 1.05 -4.47
N ARG A 70 8.88 0.47 -5.16
CA ARG A 70 9.80 1.19 -6.04
C ARG A 70 9.13 1.39 -7.40
N TYR A 71 9.10 2.65 -7.82
CA TYR A 71 8.75 3.03 -9.17
C TYR A 71 9.97 2.92 -10.09
N LEU A 72 9.94 1.99 -11.06
CA LEU A 72 11.01 1.84 -12.06
C LEU A 72 10.60 2.48 -13.39
N SER A 73 9.35 2.27 -13.81
CA SER A 73 8.75 2.86 -14.99
C SER A 73 7.22 2.87 -14.85
N PRO A 74 6.46 3.53 -15.75
CA PRO A 74 4.99 3.48 -15.74
C PRO A 74 4.42 2.06 -15.85
N SER A 75 5.19 1.11 -16.40
CA SER A 75 4.78 -0.28 -16.55
C SER A 75 5.40 -1.23 -15.52
N ALA A 76 6.39 -0.77 -14.74
CA ALA A 76 7.16 -1.60 -13.82
C ALA A 76 7.24 -0.96 -12.42
N ILE A 77 6.52 -1.58 -11.48
CA ILE A 77 6.43 -1.16 -10.09
C ILE A 77 6.62 -2.43 -9.25
N VAL A 78 7.58 -2.41 -8.32
CA VAL A 78 7.98 -3.61 -7.56
C VAL A 78 8.07 -3.29 -6.07
N PRO A 79 7.64 -4.19 -5.18
CA PRO A 79 7.76 -3.97 -3.75
C PRO A 79 9.24 -4.04 -3.35
N ALA A 80 9.70 -3.16 -2.47
CA ALA A 80 11.10 -3.05 -2.08
C ALA A 80 11.19 -2.83 -0.57
N ARG A 81 11.70 -3.83 0.15
CA ARG A 81 11.77 -3.82 1.63
C ARG A 81 12.82 -2.85 2.17
N GLU A 82 13.78 -2.46 1.34
CA GLU A 82 14.81 -1.49 1.67
C GLU A 82 14.33 -0.04 1.62
N LEU A 83 13.15 0.22 1.02
CA LEU A 83 12.55 1.54 1.04
C LEU A 83 11.91 1.81 2.41
N THR A 84 12.04 3.05 2.88
CA THR A 84 11.48 3.51 4.16
C THR A 84 10.32 4.48 3.98
N GLU A 85 10.04 4.90 2.75
CA GLU A 85 9.02 5.88 2.37
C GLU A 85 8.49 5.61 0.96
N THR A 86 7.37 6.24 0.62
CA THR A 86 6.69 6.10 -0.68
C THR A 86 7.49 6.70 -1.83
N SER A 87 7.42 6.03 -2.99
CA SER A 87 7.90 6.56 -4.28
C SER A 87 6.77 7.24 -5.07
N LEU A 88 7.03 7.56 -6.35
CA LEU A 88 6.04 8.14 -7.28
C LEU A 88 4.79 7.26 -7.48
N ASP A 89 4.85 5.97 -7.16
CA ASP A 89 3.65 5.10 -7.16
C ASP A 89 2.77 5.32 -5.93
N GLY A 90 3.36 5.62 -4.77
CA GLY A 90 2.63 5.77 -3.51
C GLY A 90 2.17 4.45 -2.88
N GLY A 91 2.45 3.30 -3.50
CA GLY A 91 2.04 1.99 -3.02
C GLY A 91 2.68 1.60 -1.69
N VAL A 92 1.86 1.01 -0.82
CA VAL A 92 2.26 0.42 0.46
C VAL A 92 1.55 -0.92 0.64
N LEU A 93 2.27 -1.91 1.16
CA LEU A 93 1.76 -3.25 1.44
C LEU A 93 2.09 -3.69 2.86
N PHE A 94 1.09 -4.21 3.55
CA PHE A 94 1.20 -4.97 4.79
C PHE A 94 0.84 -6.43 4.55
N LEU A 95 1.58 -7.32 5.20
CA LEU A 95 1.69 -8.72 4.84
C LEU A 95 1.31 -9.63 6.01
N ASN A 96 0.59 -10.72 5.73
CA ASN A 96 0.13 -11.69 6.73
C ASN A 96 -0.50 -11.00 7.97
N VAL A 97 -1.37 -10.03 7.71
CA VAL A 97 -2.06 -9.26 8.74
C VAL A 97 -3.12 -10.13 9.42
N PRO A 98 -3.17 -10.20 10.76
CA PRO A 98 -4.27 -10.86 11.47
C PRO A 98 -5.63 -10.28 11.06
N ALA A 99 -6.65 -11.13 10.92
CA ALA A 99 -8.01 -10.64 10.69
C ALA A 99 -8.45 -9.67 11.79
N GLY A 100 -9.08 -8.56 11.40
CA GLY A 100 -9.40 -7.47 12.32
C GLY A 100 -9.75 -6.18 11.61
N ASP A 101 -10.09 -5.15 12.38
CA ASP A 101 -10.31 -3.80 11.89
C ASP A 101 -9.07 -2.96 12.21
N TYR A 102 -8.59 -2.18 11.24
CA TYR A 102 -7.35 -1.41 11.31
C TYR A 102 -7.57 0.02 10.80
N VAL A 103 -6.73 0.94 11.25
CA VAL A 103 -6.64 2.31 10.73
C VAL A 103 -5.24 2.52 10.16
N LEU A 104 -5.18 2.90 8.88
CA LEU A 104 -3.95 3.37 8.25
C LEU A 104 -3.86 4.90 8.35
N SER A 105 -2.66 5.40 8.59
CA SER A 105 -2.36 6.84 8.59
C SER A 105 -1.06 7.13 7.85
N ALA A 106 -1.07 8.13 6.98
CA ALA A 106 0.11 8.63 6.27
C ALA A 106 0.71 9.86 6.97
N HIS A 107 2.03 10.00 6.89
CA HIS A 107 2.79 11.07 7.54
C HIS A 107 3.81 11.68 6.59
N LYS A 108 3.82 13.01 6.48
CA LYS A 108 4.84 13.80 5.77
C LYS A 108 4.81 15.24 6.29
N ALA A 109 5.98 15.85 6.48
CA ALA A 109 6.07 17.23 6.98
C ALA A 109 5.33 18.21 6.06
N GLY A 110 4.45 19.03 6.63
CA GLY A 110 3.68 20.04 5.90
C GLY A 110 2.50 19.50 5.08
N VAL A 111 2.22 18.20 5.11
CA VAL A 111 1.09 17.57 4.39
C VAL A 111 0.12 16.95 5.39
N ARG A 112 -1.18 17.18 5.18
CA ARG A 112 -2.24 16.53 5.97
C ARG A 112 -2.82 15.37 5.17
N PHE A 113 -3.11 14.27 5.84
CA PHE A 113 -3.72 13.09 5.22
C PHE A 113 -4.98 12.70 5.97
N ASN A 114 -5.96 12.19 5.22
CA ASN A 114 -7.10 11.51 5.82
C ASN A 114 -6.73 10.06 6.15
N PRO A 115 -6.95 9.58 7.39
CA PRO A 115 -6.75 8.17 7.71
C PRO A 115 -7.81 7.31 7.01
N VAL A 116 -7.48 6.02 6.81
CA VAL A 116 -8.38 5.06 6.18
C VAL A 116 -8.63 3.89 7.12
N ALA A 117 -9.91 3.59 7.35
CA ALA A 117 -10.33 2.40 8.07
C ALA A 117 -10.38 1.19 7.11
N ILE A 118 -9.77 0.08 7.52
CA ILE A 118 -9.66 -1.14 6.73
C ILE A 118 -10.12 -2.33 7.57
N ARG A 119 -10.99 -3.15 6.99
CA ARG A 119 -11.37 -4.43 7.56
C ARG A 119 -10.64 -5.58 6.88
N CYS A 120 -9.69 -6.16 7.60
CA CYS A 120 -8.92 -7.34 7.22
C CYS A 120 -9.74 -8.62 7.46
N ARG A 121 -9.98 -9.40 6.42
CA ARG A 121 -10.64 -10.71 6.50
C ARG A 121 -9.69 -11.81 6.04
N ALA A 122 -9.69 -12.95 6.73
CA ALA A 122 -8.84 -14.09 6.40
C ALA A 122 -8.93 -14.49 4.92
N GLY A 123 -7.79 -14.75 4.29
CA GLY A 123 -7.69 -15.17 2.90
C GLY A 123 -7.94 -14.06 1.86
N MET A 124 -8.14 -12.80 2.29
CA MET A 124 -8.41 -11.68 1.39
C MET A 124 -7.17 -10.80 1.19
N LEU A 125 -7.04 -10.26 -0.02
CA LEU A 125 -6.27 -9.05 -0.27
C LEU A 125 -7.22 -7.87 -0.22
N VAL A 126 -7.03 -6.98 0.74
CA VAL A 126 -7.80 -5.75 0.90
C VAL A 126 -6.99 -4.61 0.30
N ASN A 127 -7.54 -3.90 -0.67
CA ASN A 127 -6.86 -2.80 -1.34
C ASN A 127 -7.63 -1.48 -1.17
N ALA A 128 -7.03 -0.54 -0.44
CA ALA A 128 -7.48 0.84 -0.34
C ALA A 128 -6.75 1.72 -1.37
N SER A 129 -7.05 1.53 -2.65
CA SER A 129 -6.53 2.34 -3.75
C SER A 129 -7.41 3.57 -4.00
N PRO A 130 -6.97 4.60 -4.76
CA PRO A 130 -7.81 5.76 -5.07
C PRO A 130 -9.18 5.33 -5.64
N PRO A 131 -10.29 6.01 -5.26
CA PRO A 131 -10.39 7.16 -4.35
C PRO A 131 -10.41 6.80 -2.84
N TRP A 132 -10.23 5.54 -2.47
CA TRP A 132 -10.41 5.05 -1.09
C TRP A 132 -9.10 4.95 -0.29
N GLY A 133 -7.97 5.37 -0.87
CA GLY A 133 -6.65 5.37 -0.24
C GLY A 133 -6.36 6.58 0.66
N LEU A 134 -5.12 6.68 1.15
CA LEU A 134 -4.66 7.77 2.03
C LEU A 134 -4.46 9.04 1.21
N GLN A 135 -5.44 9.94 1.21
CA GLN A 135 -5.41 11.15 0.39
C GLN A 135 -4.72 12.30 1.11
N ALA A 136 -3.75 12.94 0.45
CA ALA A 136 -3.21 14.23 0.86
C ALA A 136 -4.25 15.36 0.67
N GLN A 137 -4.26 16.31 1.59
CA GLN A 137 -5.05 17.54 1.56
C GLN A 137 -4.20 18.75 1.15
#